data_AF-A0A4Q2YA82-F1
#
_entry.id   AF-A0A4Q2YA82-F1
#
_cell.length_a   1.000
_cell.length_b   1.000
_cell.length_c   1.000
_cell.angle_alpha   90.00
_cell.angle_beta   90.00
_cell.angle_gamma   90.00
#
_symmetry.space_group_name_H-M   'P 1'
#
loop_
_entity.id
_entity.type
_entity.pdbx_description
1 polymer ?
#
loop_
_entity_poly.entity_id
_entity_poly.type
_entity_poly.pdbx_seq_one_letter_code
_entity_poly.pdbx_strand_id
1 'polypeptide(L)'
;MPELQMTCRQYGWGGEQVGGFLGRMQSDVLRFKPTVATTCYGMNDFRYVPFDATIGAEYKKNQTTMVKAFQAEGCRVVIGSPGIIDSVPHWVKSAAGTQQDLNLSLSRFRNIAAEVARETGSDFADTWPVMMIADQAAKKQYGPDFKVSGKDGVHPAWAGQVVMAYGFLKGLGLDGNLGSVTYDASGKSAVGEGGHEILESKDGKITIRSNRLPFSPGPGVLDKDDSLRAGMALVPFDDELNRFTFRLISPEASSYTVTWGAQSRTYTATQLETGINLAKDFEDNPLVPAMKKVWEAVAEKQEYETRQIKELVHGPEGKADREA
;
A
#
# COMPACT_ATOMS: atom_id res chain seq x y z
N MET A 1 2.33 14.43 -2.21
CA MET A 1 2.09 14.50 -0.76
C MET A 1 3.30 14.87 0.12
N PRO A 2 4.52 15.24 -0.37
CA PRO A 2 5.51 15.92 0.50
C PRO A 2 4.96 17.16 1.22
N GLU A 3 4.00 17.83 0.60
CA GLU A 3 3.29 19.01 1.10
C GLU A 3 2.44 18.76 2.35
N LEU A 4 2.05 17.51 2.63
CA LEU A 4 1.25 17.19 3.81
C LEU A 4 2.07 17.20 5.12
N GLN A 5 3.41 17.31 5.04
CA GLN A 5 4.32 17.27 6.19
C GLN A 5 4.04 16.11 7.16
N MET A 6 3.65 14.96 6.59
CA MET A 6 3.30 13.78 7.37
C MET A 6 4.56 13.09 7.89
N THR A 7 4.51 12.69 9.16
CA THR A 7 5.44 11.71 9.73
C THR A 7 4.70 10.38 9.90
N CYS A 8 5.22 9.32 9.31
CA CYS A 8 4.74 7.96 9.53
C CYS A 8 5.73 7.23 10.44
N ARG A 9 5.27 6.33 11.32
CA ARG A 9 6.13 5.47 12.14
C ARG A 9 5.48 4.10 12.29
N GLN A 10 6.28 3.06 12.23
CA GLN A 10 5.79 1.70 12.40
C GLN A 10 6.08 1.19 13.83
N TYR A 11 5.13 0.44 14.36
CA TYR A 11 5.20 -0.14 15.70
C TYR A 11 4.92 -1.64 15.65
N GLY A 12 5.26 -2.31 14.54
CA GLY A 12 4.94 -3.73 14.35
C GLY A 12 5.78 -4.65 15.24
N TRP A 13 5.14 -5.69 15.79
CA TRP A 13 5.82 -6.72 16.59
C TRP A 13 5.47 -8.12 16.09
N GLY A 14 6.50 -8.95 15.85
CA GLY A 14 6.33 -10.29 15.26
C GLY A 14 5.59 -11.23 16.22
N GLY A 15 4.61 -11.98 15.70
CA GLY A 15 3.80 -12.91 16.49
C GLY A 15 2.75 -12.26 17.40
N GLU A 16 2.62 -10.94 17.36
CA GLU A 16 1.70 -10.20 18.24
C GLU A 16 0.23 -10.42 17.84
N GLN A 17 -0.62 -10.56 18.86
CA GLN A 17 -2.08 -10.46 18.81
C GLN A 17 -2.51 -9.09 19.34
N VAL A 18 -3.75 -8.64 19.07
CA VAL A 18 -4.24 -7.33 19.53
C VAL A 18 -4.10 -7.18 21.06
N GLY A 19 -4.32 -8.26 21.81
CA GLY A 19 -4.15 -8.25 23.27
C GLY A 19 -2.73 -7.93 23.73
N GLY A 20 -1.71 -8.39 22.99
CA GLY A 20 -0.31 -8.04 23.24
C GLY A 20 -0.03 -6.56 22.97
N PHE A 21 -0.56 -6.05 21.85
CA PHE A 21 -0.43 -4.63 21.51
C PHE A 21 -1.03 -3.71 22.57
N LEU A 22 -2.23 -4.04 23.07
CA LEU A 22 -2.88 -3.29 24.13
C LEU A 22 -1.98 -3.12 25.37
N GLY A 23 -1.15 -4.12 25.68
CA GLY A 23 -0.21 -4.06 26.79
C GLY A 23 0.91 -3.01 26.64
N ARG A 24 1.23 -2.61 25.41
CA ARG A 24 2.27 -1.61 25.11
C ARG A 24 1.73 -0.36 24.40
N MET A 25 0.47 -0.32 24.03
CA MET A 25 -0.14 0.75 23.24
C MET A 25 0.07 2.14 23.85
N GLN A 26 -0.11 2.28 25.17
CA GLN A 26 0.09 3.56 25.87
C GLN A 26 1.54 4.05 25.76
N SER A 27 2.47 3.14 26.04
CA SER A 27 3.88 3.46 26.26
C SER A 27 4.69 3.49 24.96
N ASP A 28 4.24 2.78 23.93
CA ASP A 28 4.91 2.72 22.63
C ASP A 28 4.27 3.66 21.61
N VAL A 29 2.95 3.89 21.67
CA VAL A 29 2.23 4.58 20.58
C VAL A 29 1.51 5.85 21.03
N LEU A 30 0.59 5.75 21.99
CA LEU A 30 -0.29 6.87 22.34
C LEU A 30 0.47 8.08 22.89
N ARG A 31 1.62 7.88 23.54
CA ARG A 31 2.51 8.97 23.99
C ARG A 31 2.94 9.92 22.85
N PHE A 32 2.96 9.45 21.60
CA PHE A 32 3.32 10.25 20.44
C PHE A 32 2.12 10.97 19.80
N LYS A 33 0.93 10.86 20.40
CA LYS A 33 -0.32 11.54 19.97
C LYS A 33 -0.59 11.38 18.47
N PRO A 34 -0.73 10.13 17.98
CA PRO A 34 -0.96 9.88 16.57
C PRO A 34 -2.28 10.52 16.12
N THR A 35 -2.27 11.20 14.99
CA THR A 35 -3.48 11.78 14.39
C THR A 35 -4.23 10.78 13.51
N VAL A 36 -3.50 9.81 12.95
CA VAL A 36 -4.05 8.69 12.16
C VAL A 36 -3.35 7.41 12.58
N ALA A 37 -4.11 6.33 12.80
CA ALA A 37 -3.60 5.00 13.09
C ALA A 37 -4.13 3.99 12.08
N THR A 38 -3.23 3.28 11.40
CA THR A 38 -3.56 2.08 10.61
C THR A 38 -3.24 0.85 11.43
N THR A 39 -4.14 -0.14 11.44
CA THR A 39 -3.96 -1.40 12.17
C THR A 39 -4.17 -2.58 11.23
N CYS A 40 -3.53 -3.74 11.47
CA CYS A 40 -3.64 -4.91 10.59
C CYS A 40 -3.49 -6.21 11.38
N TYR A 41 -4.36 -6.42 12.36
CA TYR A 41 -4.36 -7.61 13.22
C TYR A 41 -5.34 -8.69 12.73
N GLY A 42 -5.15 -9.92 13.20
CA GLY A 42 -5.99 -11.08 12.84
C GLY A 42 -5.17 -12.32 12.50
N MET A 43 -3.97 -12.16 11.94
CA MET A 43 -3.13 -13.27 11.49
C MET A 43 -2.58 -14.12 12.65
N ASN A 44 -2.23 -13.53 13.78
CA ASN A 44 -1.88 -14.33 14.97
C ASN A 44 -3.10 -14.57 15.86
N ASP A 45 -4.08 -13.68 15.81
CA ASP A 45 -5.28 -13.73 16.65
C ASP A 45 -6.16 -14.94 16.34
N PHE A 46 -6.23 -15.39 15.09
CA PHE A 46 -6.98 -16.62 14.73
C PHE A 46 -6.26 -17.91 15.15
N ARG A 47 -5.04 -17.82 15.68
CA ARG A 47 -4.23 -18.92 16.22
C ARG A 47 -3.98 -20.08 15.26
N TYR A 48 -4.10 -19.83 13.95
CA TYR A 48 -3.89 -20.82 12.90
C TYR A 48 -4.79 -22.05 13.02
N VAL A 49 -6.05 -21.85 13.42
CA VAL A 49 -7.07 -22.90 13.50
C VAL A 49 -8.32 -22.54 12.68
N PRO A 50 -9.18 -23.52 12.33
CA PRO A 50 -10.50 -23.23 11.77
C PRO A 50 -11.29 -22.36 12.72
N PHE A 51 -12.27 -21.62 12.20
CA PHE A 51 -12.95 -20.59 12.99
C PHE A 51 -13.53 -21.13 14.30
N ASP A 52 -13.08 -20.53 15.40
CA ASP A 52 -13.60 -20.76 16.74
C ASP A 52 -14.25 -19.46 17.25
N ALA A 53 -15.49 -19.57 17.74
CA ALA A 53 -16.27 -18.41 18.16
C ALA A 53 -15.70 -17.71 19.40
N THR A 54 -15.02 -18.43 20.29
CA THR A 54 -14.39 -17.88 21.48
C THR A 54 -13.17 -17.03 21.09
N ILE A 55 -12.33 -17.57 20.20
CA ILE A 55 -11.18 -16.82 19.65
C ILE A 55 -11.66 -15.59 18.88
N GLY A 56 -12.71 -15.73 18.06
CA GLY A 56 -13.32 -14.59 17.34
C GLY A 56 -13.87 -13.52 18.27
N ALA A 57 -14.55 -13.90 19.36
CA ALA A 57 -15.07 -12.97 20.36
C ALA A 57 -13.96 -12.23 21.11
N GLU A 58 -12.87 -12.92 21.45
CA GLU A 58 -11.68 -12.32 22.05
C GLU A 58 -11.04 -11.28 21.11
N TYR A 59 -10.87 -11.64 19.83
CA TYR A 59 -10.39 -10.72 18.80
C TYR A 59 -11.29 -9.48 18.68
N LYS A 60 -12.62 -9.65 18.59
CA LYS A 60 -13.57 -8.52 18.52
C LYS A 60 -13.41 -7.58 19.71
N LYS A 61 -13.37 -8.14 20.92
CA LYS A 61 -13.20 -7.37 22.17
C LYS A 61 -11.90 -6.57 22.15
N ASN A 62 -10.78 -7.20 21.82
CA ASN A 62 -9.47 -6.55 21.85
C ASN A 62 -9.36 -5.48 20.75
N GLN A 63 -9.81 -5.77 19.52
CA GLN A 63 -9.92 -4.79 18.43
C GLN A 63 -10.73 -3.57 18.85
N THR A 64 -11.94 -3.78 19.39
CA THR A 64 -12.80 -2.69 19.84
C THR A 64 -12.14 -1.83 20.92
N THR A 65 -11.43 -2.48 21.86
CA THR A 65 -10.71 -1.78 22.93
C THR A 65 -9.57 -0.93 22.37
N MET A 66 -8.78 -1.49 21.45
CA MET A 66 -7.69 -0.78 20.79
C MET A 66 -8.19 0.44 20.02
N VAL A 67 -9.24 0.26 19.20
CA VAL A 67 -9.82 1.36 18.41
C VAL A 67 -10.32 2.48 19.31
N LYS A 68 -11.07 2.15 20.37
CA LYS A 68 -11.57 3.15 21.32
C LYS A 68 -10.45 3.90 22.04
N ALA A 69 -9.34 3.22 22.35
CA ALA A 69 -8.18 3.86 22.98
C ALA A 69 -7.51 4.88 22.03
N PHE A 70 -7.38 4.57 20.73
CA PHE A 70 -6.93 5.55 19.74
C PHE A 70 -7.91 6.73 19.61
N GLN A 71 -9.21 6.46 19.49
CA GLN A 71 -10.23 7.50 19.34
C GLN A 71 -10.32 8.43 20.56
N ALA A 72 -10.07 7.92 21.77
CA ALA A 72 -10.01 8.74 22.99
C ALA A 72 -8.89 9.80 22.94
N GLU A 73 -7.82 9.55 22.18
CA GLU A 73 -6.73 10.51 21.93
C GLU A 73 -6.98 11.38 20.68
N GLY A 74 -8.19 11.34 20.12
CA GLY A 74 -8.55 12.10 18.91
C GLY A 74 -7.99 11.52 17.60
N CYS A 75 -7.52 10.27 17.63
CA CYS A 75 -6.93 9.62 16.46
C CYS A 75 -8.00 9.09 15.49
N ARG A 76 -7.86 9.37 14.19
CA ARG A 76 -8.61 8.70 13.12
C ARG A 76 -8.06 7.28 12.93
N VAL A 77 -8.92 6.27 13.01
CA VAL A 77 -8.50 4.87 12.89
C VAL A 77 -8.92 4.29 11.55
N VAL A 78 -7.99 3.61 10.88
CA VAL A 78 -8.25 2.74 9.73
C VAL A 78 -7.92 1.31 10.12
N ILE A 79 -8.95 0.47 10.16
CA ILE A 79 -8.80 -0.94 10.51
C ILE A 79 -8.54 -1.74 9.24
N GLY A 80 -7.37 -2.37 9.15
CA GLY A 80 -7.06 -3.35 8.12
C GLY A 80 -7.53 -4.74 8.53
N SER A 81 -8.12 -5.49 7.59
CA SER A 81 -8.34 -6.92 7.77
C SER A 81 -7.01 -7.69 7.79
N PRO A 82 -6.97 -8.93 8.33
CA PRO A 82 -5.82 -9.80 8.08
C PRO A 82 -5.71 -10.13 6.59
N GLY A 83 -4.50 -10.49 6.15
CA GLY A 83 -4.27 -11.06 4.83
C GLY A 83 -4.76 -12.50 4.69
N ILE A 84 -4.26 -13.19 3.68
CA ILE A 84 -4.56 -14.60 3.39
C ILE A 84 -3.39 -15.49 3.83
N ILE A 85 -3.59 -16.81 3.75
CA ILE A 85 -2.47 -17.76 3.76
C ILE A 85 -2.38 -18.53 2.44
N ASP A 86 -1.16 -18.89 2.06
CA ASP A 86 -0.88 -19.71 0.89
C ASP A 86 -0.53 -21.16 1.27
N SER A 87 -0.07 -21.41 2.49
CA SER A 87 0.10 -22.78 2.98
C SER A 87 -0.10 -22.81 4.48
N VAL A 88 -0.39 -24.01 5.03
CA VAL A 88 -0.43 -24.19 6.48
C VAL A 88 1.01 -24.00 7.00
N PRO A 89 1.27 -23.00 7.85
CA PRO A 89 2.63 -22.66 8.22
C PRO A 89 3.27 -23.76 9.06
N HIS A 90 4.33 -24.37 8.54
CA HIS A 90 4.99 -25.53 9.16
C HIS A 90 5.62 -25.23 10.52
N TRP A 91 5.90 -23.96 10.82
CA TRP A 91 6.48 -23.53 12.11
C TRP A 91 5.42 -23.36 13.22
N VAL A 92 4.12 -23.35 12.88
CA VAL A 92 3.05 -23.27 13.88
C VAL A 92 2.59 -24.69 14.23
N LYS A 93 3.23 -25.28 15.24
CA LYS A 93 2.97 -26.67 15.66
C LYS A 93 1.52 -26.94 16.10
N SER A 94 0.82 -25.90 16.56
CA SER A 94 -0.58 -25.97 16.97
C SER A 94 -1.57 -25.75 15.83
N ALA A 95 -1.09 -25.49 14.60
CA ALA A 95 -1.97 -25.24 13.48
C ALA A 95 -2.84 -26.48 13.19
N ALA A 96 -4.10 -26.24 12.85
CA ALA A 96 -5.07 -27.30 12.58
C ALA A 96 -5.92 -26.97 11.34
N GLY A 97 -6.38 -28.01 10.64
CA GLY A 97 -7.18 -27.86 9.42
C GLY A 97 -6.35 -27.69 8.15
N THR A 98 -7.06 -27.52 7.04
CA THR A 98 -6.46 -27.33 5.71
C THR A 98 -6.18 -25.84 5.43
N GLN A 99 -5.39 -25.57 4.39
CA GLN A 99 -5.19 -24.21 3.88
C GLN A 99 -6.53 -23.49 3.60
N GLN A 100 -7.53 -24.21 3.10
CA GLN A 100 -8.86 -23.67 2.86
C GLN A 100 -9.60 -23.33 4.16
N ASP A 101 -9.56 -24.22 5.15
CA ASP A 101 -10.21 -23.98 6.46
C ASP A 101 -9.65 -22.73 7.15
N LEU A 102 -8.33 -22.55 7.08
CA LEU A 102 -7.65 -21.40 7.65
C LEU A 102 -7.96 -20.10 6.90
N ASN A 103 -8.04 -20.12 5.56
CA ASN A 103 -8.49 -18.95 4.80
C ASN A 103 -9.96 -18.60 5.06
N LEU A 104 -10.83 -19.60 5.25
CA LEU A 104 -12.21 -19.38 5.69
C LEU A 104 -12.26 -18.75 7.09
N SER A 105 -11.39 -19.19 8.00
CA SER A 105 -11.23 -18.58 9.32
C SER A 105 -10.79 -17.11 9.21
N LEU A 106 -9.75 -16.81 8.43
CA LEU A 106 -9.30 -15.44 8.19
C LEU A 106 -10.37 -14.55 7.55
N SER A 107 -11.20 -15.10 6.66
CA SER A 107 -12.38 -14.40 6.13
C SER A 107 -13.40 -14.04 7.23
N ARG A 108 -13.61 -14.91 8.23
CA ARG A 108 -14.43 -14.59 9.41
C ARG A 108 -13.80 -13.51 10.28
N PHE A 109 -12.48 -13.53 10.48
CA PHE A 109 -11.76 -12.47 11.22
C PHE A 109 -11.80 -11.13 10.48
N ARG A 110 -11.70 -11.13 9.14
CA ARG A 110 -11.98 -9.95 8.31
C ARG A 110 -13.37 -9.39 8.56
N ASN A 111 -14.40 -10.24 8.64
CA ASN A 111 -15.77 -9.79 8.91
C ASN A 111 -15.91 -9.17 10.30
N ILE A 112 -15.24 -9.73 11.31
CA ILE A 112 -15.19 -9.16 12.65
C ILE A 112 -14.52 -7.78 12.63
N ALA A 113 -13.39 -7.64 11.93
CA ALA A 113 -12.71 -6.34 11.79
C ALA A 113 -13.61 -5.29 11.11
N ALA A 114 -14.33 -5.68 10.05
CA ALA A 114 -15.30 -4.81 9.38
C ALA A 114 -16.48 -4.43 10.28
N GLU A 115 -16.96 -5.36 11.11
CA GLU A 115 -17.98 -5.10 12.12
C GLU A 115 -17.50 -4.09 13.16
N VAL A 116 -16.28 -4.25 13.69
CA VAL A 116 -15.70 -3.28 14.63
C VAL A 116 -15.53 -1.91 13.98
N ALA A 117 -15.07 -1.84 12.71
CA ALA A 117 -14.95 -0.58 12.00
C ALA A 117 -16.29 0.16 11.94
N ARG A 118 -17.36 -0.56 11.55
CA ARG A 118 -18.72 0.00 11.53
C ARG A 118 -19.22 0.42 12.91
N GLU A 119 -19.04 -0.42 13.93
CA GLU A 119 -19.51 -0.15 15.31
C GLU A 119 -18.79 1.05 15.95
N THR A 120 -17.55 1.31 15.55
CA THR A 120 -16.72 2.40 16.08
C THR A 120 -16.70 3.64 15.19
N GLY A 121 -17.28 3.58 13.99
CA GLY A 121 -17.18 4.66 13.00
C GLY A 121 -15.76 4.85 12.44
N SER A 122 -14.94 3.79 12.46
CA SER A 122 -13.59 3.78 11.88
C SER A 122 -13.63 3.46 10.38
N ASP A 123 -12.61 3.88 9.64
CA ASP A 123 -12.43 3.44 8.27
C ASP A 123 -11.97 1.98 8.21
N PHE A 124 -12.14 1.35 7.04
CA PHE A 124 -11.82 -0.05 6.85
C PHE A 124 -11.00 -0.28 5.56
N ALA A 125 -9.84 -0.91 5.71
CA ALA A 125 -8.97 -1.35 4.62
C ALA A 125 -9.11 -2.87 4.43
N ASP A 126 -9.88 -3.26 3.43
CA ASP A 126 -10.24 -4.66 3.20
C ASP A 126 -9.17 -5.41 2.39
N THR A 127 -8.08 -5.78 3.04
CA THR A 127 -6.92 -6.44 2.42
C THR A 127 -7.19 -7.90 2.04
N TRP A 128 -8.02 -8.64 2.80
CA TRP A 128 -8.25 -10.08 2.57
C TRP A 128 -8.76 -10.39 1.16
N PRO A 129 -9.85 -9.79 0.65
CA PRO A 129 -10.36 -10.12 -0.68
C PRO A 129 -9.41 -9.63 -1.78
N VAL A 130 -8.75 -8.48 -1.58
CA VAL A 130 -7.77 -7.95 -2.53
C VAL A 130 -6.62 -8.93 -2.70
N MET A 131 -6.06 -9.44 -1.59
CA MET A 131 -5.00 -10.44 -1.62
C MET A 131 -5.47 -11.78 -2.20
N MET A 132 -6.67 -12.25 -1.84
CA MET A 132 -7.22 -13.51 -2.35
C MET A 132 -7.40 -13.49 -3.87
N ILE A 133 -7.96 -12.40 -4.42
CA ILE A 133 -8.14 -12.24 -5.87
C ILE A 133 -6.79 -12.14 -6.57
N ALA A 134 -5.86 -11.34 -6.04
CA ALA A 134 -4.51 -11.22 -6.57
C ALA A 134 -3.78 -12.57 -6.61
N ASP A 135 -3.87 -13.36 -5.55
CA ASP A 135 -3.24 -14.68 -5.45
C ASP A 135 -3.80 -15.68 -6.46
N GLN A 136 -5.12 -15.73 -6.60
CA GLN A 136 -5.77 -16.57 -7.62
C GLN A 136 -5.38 -16.16 -9.05
N ALA A 137 -5.35 -14.85 -9.33
CA ALA A 137 -4.94 -14.33 -10.63
C ALA A 137 -3.47 -14.67 -10.93
N ALA A 138 -2.58 -14.44 -9.96
CA ALA A 138 -1.16 -14.74 -10.09
C ALA A 138 -0.91 -16.23 -10.33
N LYS A 139 -1.55 -17.12 -9.57
CA LYS A 139 -1.41 -18.56 -9.75
C LYS A 139 -1.93 -19.05 -11.09
N LYS A 140 -3.03 -18.47 -11.56
CA LYS A 140 -3.58 -18.78 -12.88
C LYS A 140 -2.62 -18.37 -14.00
N GLN A 141 -1.93 -17.24 -13.84
CA GLN A 141 -1.08 -16.67 -14.88
C GLN A 141 0.37 -17.20 -14.85
N TYR A 142 0.95 -17.34 -13.65
CA TYR A 142 2.37 -17.63 -13.44
C TYR A 142 2.63 -18.99 -12.77
N GLY A 143 1.58 -19.69 -12.35
CA GLY A 143 1.66 -21.02 -11.74
C GLY A 143 1.62 -21.02 -10.21
N PRO A 144 1.48 -22.22 -9.60
CA PRO A 144 1.20 -22.37 -8.17
C PRO A 144 2.33 -21.89 -7.26
N ASP A 145 3.54 -21.68 -7.79
CA ASP A 145 4.70 -21.24 -7.03
C ASP A 145 4.70 -19.73 -6.75
N PHE A 146 3.89 -18.93 -7.44
CA PHE A 146 3.71 -17.51 -7.11
C PHE A 146 2.86 -17.40 -5.84
N LYS A 147 3.43 -16.87 -4.74
CA LYS A 147 2.76 -16.81 -3.44
C LYS A 147 2.56 -15.35 -3.01
N VAL A 148 1.35 -14.82 -3.13
CA VAL A 148 1.08 -13.42 -2.71
C VAL A 148 1.28 -13.25 -1.20
N SER A 149 0.92 -14.25 -0.39
CA SER A 149 1.21 -14.24 1.05
C SER A 149 2.60 -14.75 1.42
N GLY A 150 3.53 -14.85 0.45
CA GLY A 150 4.91 -15.26 0.67
C GLY A 150 5.15 -16.76 0.68
N LYS A 151 6.43 -17.13 0.52
CA LYS A 151 6.90 -18.52 0.38
C LYS A 151 6.70 -19.36 1.64
N ASP A 152 6.71 -18.71 2.80
CA ASP A 152 6.43 -19.39 4.05
C ASP A 152 4.92 -19.66 4.20
N GLY A 153 4.09 -18.93 3.46
CA GLY A 153 2.63 -19.07 3.46
C GLY A 153 1.91 -17.96 4.21
N VAL A 154 2.62 -17.08 4.93
CA VAL A 154 2.03 -16.06 5.81
C VAL A 154 2.60 -14.66 5.56
N HIS A 155 3.91 -14.51 5.35
CA HIS A 155 4.59 -13.22 5.29
C HIS A 155 4.84 -12.77 3.85
N PRO A 156 4.10 -11.75 3.35
CA PRO A 156 4.22 -11.31 1.95
C PRO A 156 5.60 -10.74 1.63
N ALA A 157 6.12 -11.15 0.46
CA ALA A 157 7.20 -10.45 -0.23
C ALA A 157 6.66 -9.22 -0.99
N TRP A 158 7.48 -8.56 -1.81
CA TRP A 158 7.11 -7.26 -2.40
C TRP A 158 5.79 -7.24 -3.17
N ALA A 159 5.44 -8.29 -3.91
CA ALA A 159 4.18 -8.31 -4.65
C ALA A 159 2.98 -8.22 -3.71
N GLY A 160 2.96 -9.05 -2.66
CA GLY A 160 1.87 -9.02 -1.69
C GLY A 160 1.87 -7.79 -0.79
N GLN A 161 3.03 -7.23 -0.45
CA GLN A 161 3.11 -5.95 0.27
C GLN A 161 2.45 -4.81 -0.53
N VAL A 162 2.67 -4.75 -1.86
CA VAL A 162 2.02 -3.75 -2.72
C VAL A 162 0.51 -3.97 -2.82
N VAL A 163 0.06 -5.22 -2.91
CA VAL A 163 -1.36 -5.57 -2.93
C VAL A 163 -2.04 -5.15 -1.61
N MET A 164 -1.38 -5.34 -0.47
CA MET A 164 -1.86 -4.83 0.82
C MET A 164 -1.86 -3.31 0.87
N ALA A 165 -0.79 -2.66 0.41
CA ALA A 165 -0.68 -1.20 0.36
C ALA A 165 -1.81 -0.60 -0.49
N TYR A 166 -2.14 -1.20 -1.63
CA TYR A 166 -3.30 -0.82 -2.44
C TYR A 166 -4.60 -0.81 -1.61
N GLY A 167 -4.88 -1.88 -0.86
CA GLY A 167 -6.06 -1.96 0.01
C GLY A 167 -6.09 -0.86 1.08
N PHE A 168 -4.95 -0.56 1.71
CA PHE A 168 -4.84 0.52 2.69
C PHE A 168 -5.00 1.92 2.08
N LEU A 169 -4.38 2.19 0.93
CA LEU A 169 -4.49 3.49 0.27
C LEU A 169 -5.93 3.76 -0.17
N LYS A 170 -6.65 2.74 -0.64
CA LYS A 170 -8.10 2.84 -0.90
C LYS A 170 -8.90 3.08 0.37
N GLY A 171 -8.62 2.35 1.46
CA GLY A 171 -9.27 2.55 2.76
C GLY A 171 -9.01 3.93 3.38
N LEU A 172 -7.86 4.54 3.06
CA LEU A 172 -7.54 5.93 3.43
C LEU A 172 -8.25 6.98 2.57
N GLY A 173 -8.89 6.55 1.47
CA GLY A 173 -9.66 7.42 0.57
C GLY A 173 -8.84 8.05 -0.54
N LEU A 174 -7.66 7.51 -0.89
CA LEU A 174 -6.89 8.03 -2.00
C LEU A 174 -7.59 7.72 -3.33
N ASP A 175 -7.79 8.76 -4.13
CA ASP A 175 -8.43 8.65 -5.44
C ASP A 175 -7.44 8.34 -6.57
N GLY A 176 -6.14 8.54 -6.34
CA GLY A 176 -5.07 8.31 -7.32
C GLY A 176 -4.95 9.34 -8.43
N ASN A 177 -5.67 10.46 -8.36
CA ASN A 177 -5.53 11.53 -9.35
C ASN A 177 -4.29 12.35 -9.04
N LEU A 178 -3.25 12.23 -9.85
CA LEU A 178 -2.00 12.97 -9.69
C LEU A 178 -1.96 14.26 -10.51
N GLY A 179 -3.04 14.59 -11.24
CA GLY A 179 -3.10 15.73 -12.13
C GLY A 179 -2.83 15.37 -13.59
N SER A 180 -2.81 16.40 -14.44
CA SER A 180 -2.73 16.24 -15.89
C SER A 180 -1.77 17.24 -16.52
N VAL A 181 -1.32 16.93 -17.72
CA VAL A 181 -0.73 17.88 -18.67
C VAL A 181 -1.48 17.76 -19.99
N THR A 182 -2.07 18.85 -20.45
CA THR A 182 -2.79 18.93 -21.71
C THR A 182 -2.02 19.81 -22.68
N TYR A 183 -1.73 19.28 -23.88
CA TYR A 183 -1.12 20.04 -24.97
C TYR A 183 -2.15 20.30 -26.07
N ASP A 184 -2.28 21.56 -26.50
CA ASP A 184 -3.04 21.96 -27.69
C ASP A 184 -2.07 22.06 -28.87
N ALA A 185 -2.22 21.15 -29.84
CA ALA A 185 -1.33 21.14 -31.01
C ALA A 185 -1.55 22.36 -31.92
N SER A 186 -2.80 22.81 -32.08
CA SER A 186 -3.13 23.96 -32.91
C SER A 186 -2.70 25.26 -32.25
N GLY A 187 -3.00 25.41 -30.95
CA GLY A 187 -2.60 26.56 -30.14
C GLY A 187 -1.11 26.57 -29.75
N LYS A 188 -0.40 25.44 -29.94
CA LYS A 188 1.01 25.22 -29.58
C LYS A 188 1.32 25.59 -28.13
N SER A 189 0.42 25.23 -27.23
CA SER A 189 0.51 25.58 -25.81
C SER A 189 0.19 24.37 -24.93
N ALA A 190 0.73 24.37 -23.72
CA ALA A 190 0.48 23.34 -22.73
C ALA A 190 -0.07 23.95 -21.44
N VAL A 191 -0.96 23.21 -20.77
CA VAL A 191 -1.49 23.53 -19.45
C VAL A 191 -1.27 22.33 -18.54
N GLY A 192 -0.84 22.58 -17.31
CA GLY A 192 -0.71 21.58 -16.26
C GLY A 192 -1.72 21.81 -15.15
N GLU A 193 -2.20 20.73 -14.55
CA GLU A 193 -3.21 20.74 -13.47
C GLU A 193 -2.78 19.86 -12.31
N GLY A 194 -3.34 20.07 -11.11
CA GLY A 194 -3.12 19.14 -9.99
C GLY A 194 -1.70 19.15 -9.40
N GLY A 195 -0.97 20.26 -9.54
CA GLY A 195 0.39 20.44 -9.02
C GLY A 195 1.49 20.38 -10.07
N HIS A 196 1.13 20.41 -11.35
CA HIS A 196 2.06 20.46 -12.49
C HIS A 196 2.09 21.87 -13.09
N GLU A 197 3.22 22.55 -12.99
CA GLU A 197 3.47 23.87 -13.56
C GLU A 197 4.20 23.71 -14.91
N ILE A 198 3.66 24.30 -15.98
CA ILE A 198 4.34 24.36 -17.28
C ILE A 198 5.35 25.51 -17.25
N LEU A 199 6.64 25.17 -17.34
CA LEU A 199 7.72 26.15 -17.41
C LEU A 199 7.97 26.62 -18.84
N GLU A 200 7.86 25.69 -19.79
CA GLU A 200 8.11 25.94 -21.20
C GLU A 200 7.34 24.93 -22.06
N SER A 201 6.83 25.37 -23.21
CA SER A 201 6.26 24.51 -24.25
C SER A 201 6.73 25.03 -25.61
N LYS A 202 7.73 24.38 -26.20
CA LYS A 202 8.38 24.83 -27.43
C LYS A 202 8.98 23.65 -28.20
N ASP A 203 8.92 23.71 -29.53
CA ASP A 203 9.56 22.74 -30.44
C ASP A 203 9.19 21.27 -30.12
N GLY A 204 7.93 21.03 -29.75
CA GLY A 204 7.43 19.70 -29.38
C GLY A 204 7.88 19.19 -28.01
N LYS A 205 8.52 20.04 -27.19
CA LYS A 205 8.96 19.74 -25.83
C LYS A 205 8.16 20.54 -24.81
N ILE A 206 7.73 19.87 -23.75
CA ILE A 206 7.05 20.49 -22.60
C ILE A 206 7.93 20.27 -21.37
N THR A 207 8.33 21.36 -20.72
CA THR A 207 9.11 21.34 -19.48
C THR A 207 8.16 21.61 -18.31
N ILE A 208 8.15 20.70 -17.33
CA ILE A 208 7.20 20.70 -16.22
C ILE A 208 7.96 20.75 -14.89
N ARG A 209 7.49 21.57 -13.95
CA ARG A 209 7.80 21.43 -12.53
C ARG A 209 6.62 20.75 -11.84
N SER A 210 6.85 19.60 -11.23
CA SER A 210 5.79 18.84 -10.55
C SER A 210 6.03 18.80 -9.04
N ASN A 211 4.98 19.09 -8.28
CA ASN A 211 4.94 18.90 -6.82
C ASN A 211 4.18 17.62 -6.43
N ARG A 212 3.67 16.86 -7.41
CA ARG A 212 2.84 15.67 -7.20
C ARG A 212 3.37 14.51 -8.05
N LEU A 213 4.38 13.83 -7.52
CA LEU A 213 5.07 12.77 -8.25
C LEU A 213 4.27 11.45 -8.22
N PRO A 214 4.21 10.70 -9.34
CA PRO A 214 3.76 9.32 -9.33
C PRO A 214 4.69 8.40 -8.56
N PHE A 215 4.11 7.35 -7.98
CA PHE A 215 4.86 6.20 -7.49
C PHE A 215 5.57 5.52 -8.68
N SER A 216 6.89 5.63 -8.72
CA SER A 216 7.71 5.22 -9.87
C SER A 216 8.82 4.27 -9.40
N PRO A 217 8.53 2.99 -9.13
CA PRO A 217 9.51 2.04 -8.61
C PRO A 217 10.57 1.62 -9.66
N GLY A 218 10.47 2.08 -10.90
CA GLY A 218 11.31 1.64 -12.02
C GLY A 218 10.78 0.37 -12.70
N PRO A 219 11.51 -0.16 -13.70
CA PRO A 219 11.18 -1.43 -14.34
C PRO A 219 11.33 -2.60 -13.37
N GLY A 220 10.60 -3.70 -13.63
CA GLY A 220 10.66 -4.90 -12.79
C GLY A 220 9.94 -6.07 -13.42
N VAL A 221 10.31 -7.29 -13.00
CA VAL A 221 9.69 -8.53 -13.49
C VAL A 221 8.25 -8.67 -12.98
N LEU A 222 7.36 -9.29 -13.77
CA LEU A 222 5.95 -9.45 -13.39
C LEU A 222 5.61 -10.83 -12.84
N ASP A 223 6.52 -11.79 -12.94
CA ASP A 223 6.30 -13.22 -12.65
C ASP A 223 6.98 -13.70 -11.36
N LYS A 224 7.46 -12.77 -10.52
CA LYS A 224 8.07 -13.06 -9.21
C LYS A 224 7.27 -12.41 -8.10
N ASP A 225 7.01 -13.17 -7.04
CA ASP A 225 6.32 -12.69 -5.84
C ASP A 225 7.16 -11.69 -5.02
N ASP A 226 8.49 -11.69 -5.18
CA ASP A 226 9.38 -10.66 -4.66
C ASP A 226 9.60 -9.50 -5.64
N SER A 227 8.57 -9.08 -6.38
CA SER A 227 8.62 -7.93 -7.27
C SER A 227 7.49 -6.93 -6.99
N LEU A 228 7.87 -5.66 -6.83
CA LEU A 228 6.93 -4.54 -6.73
C LEU A 228 6.02 -4.44 -7.96
N ARG A 229 6.60 -4.60 -9.17
CA ARG A 229 5.86 -4.50 -10.42
C ARG A 229 4.87 -5.65 -10.61
N ALA A 230 5.23 -6.85 -10.15
CA ALA A 230 4.28 -7.96 -10.12
C ALA A 230 3.07 -7.62 -9.24
N GLY A 231 3.30 -7.11 -8.02
CA GLY A 231 2.23 -6.67 -7.13
C GLY A 231 1.35 -5.57 -7.73
N MET A 232 1.96 -4.55 -8.34
CA MET A 232 1.23 -3.47 -9.04
C MET A 232 0.39 -3.98 -10.21
N ALA A 233 0.79 -5.05 -10.88
CA ALA A 233 0.05 -5.64 -12.00
C ALA A 233 -1.12 -6.55 -11.55
N LEU A 234 -1.11 -7.03 -10.30
CA LEU A 234 -2.17 -7.89 -9.75
C LEU A 234 -3.40 -7.13 -9.23
N VAL A 235 -3.28 -5.80 -9.10
CA VAL A 235 -4.36 -4.89 -8.74
C VAL A 235 -4.38 -3.73 -9.73
N PRO A 236 -5.45 -2.95 -9.87
CA PRO A 236 -5.45 -1.79 -10.77
C PRO A 236 -4.67 -0.61 -10.17
N PHE A 237 -3.41 -0.82 -9.73
CA PHE A 237 -2.64 0.18 -8.99
C PHE A 237 -2.47 1.46 -9.77
N ASP A 238 -1.97 1.37 -11.01
CA ASP A 238 -1.73 2.57 -11.81
C ASP A 238 -3.03 3.26 -12.25
N ASP A 239 -4.08 2.46 -12.50
CA ASP A 239 -5.37 2.95 -12.93
C ASP A 239 -6.16 3.61 -11.79
N GLU A 240 -5.98 3.18 -10.55
CA GLU A 240 -6.75 3.68 -9.42
C GLU A 240 -5.97 4.58 -8.45
N LEU A 241 -4.64 4.45 -8.35
CA LEU A 241 -3.83 5.13 -7.34
C LEU A 241 -2.68 5.98 -7.91
N ASN A 242 -2.36 5.87 -9.20
CA ASN A 242 -1.14 6.46 -9.77
C ASN A 242 -1.36 7.11 -11.15
N ARG A 243 -2.43 7.90 -11.31
CA ARG A 243 -2.79 8.50 -12.60
C ARG A 243 -2.14 9.86 -12.79
N PHE A 244 -1.04 9.90 -13.53
CA PHE A 244 -0.47 11.14 -14.06
C PHE A 244 -0.75 11.21 -15.57
N THR A 245 -1.77 11.99 -15.95
CA THR A 245 -2.32 11.90 -17.31
C THR A 245 -1.70 12.91 -18.26
N PHE A 246 -1.36 12.48 -19.48
CA PHE A 246 -1.08 13.38 -20.59
C PHE A 246 -2.24 13.34 -21.59
N ARG A 247 -2.69 14.52 -22.03
CA ARG A 247 -3.75 14.69 -23.04
C ARG A 247 -3.27 15.58 -24.19
N LEU A 248 -3.74 15.26 -25.39
CA LEU A 248 -3.60 16.10 -26.57
C LEU A 248 -4.98 16.63 -26.98
N ILE A 249 -5.08 17.91 -27.37
CA ILE A 249 -6.27 18.46 -28.02
C ILE A 249 -5.91 19.08 -29.37
N SER A 250 -6.91 19.23 -30.23
CA SER A 250 -6.78 19.78 -31.59
C SER A 250 -5.67 19.09 -32.41
N PRO A 251 -5.65 17.74 -32.52
CA PRO A 251 -4.58 17.04 -33.21
C PRO A 251 -4.49 17.43 -34.69
N GLU A 252 -3.27 17.72 -35.15
CA GLU A 252 -2.91 18.00 -36.54
C GLU A 252 -2.39 16.76 -37.30
N ALA A 253 -2.19 15.64 -36.59
CA ALA A 253 -1.74 14.36 -37.15
C ALA A 253 -2.58 13.20 -36.59
N SER A 254 -2.58 12.06 -37.29
CA SER A 254 -3.32 10.86 -36.86
C SER A 254 -2.63 10.08 -35.75
N SER A 255 -1.31 10.27 -35.58
CA SER A 255 -0.51 9.63 -34.54
C SER A 255 0.64 10.53 -34.08
N TYR A 256 1.09 10.28 -32.86
CA TYR A 256 2.15 11.02 -32.21
C TYR A 256 3.05 10.08 -31.45
N THR A 257 4.33 10.43 -31.38
CA THR A 257 5.27 9.78 -30.48
C THR A 257 5.43 10.65 -29.25
N VAL A 258 5.12 10.09 -28.08
CA VAL A 258 5.39 10.71 -26.78
C VAL A 258 6.66 10.12 -26.22
N THR A 259 7.61 10.99 -25.87
CA THR A 259 8.89 10.64 -25.26
C THR A 259 8.94 11.15 -23.84
N TRP A 260 9.28 10.27 -22.89
CA TRP A 260 9.51 10.64 -21.51
C TRP A 260 10.75 9.92 -20.97
N GLY A 261 11.80 10.67 -20.67
CA GLY A 261 13.11 10.10 -20.38
C GLY A 261 13.72 9.43 -21.61
N ALA A 262 14.21 8.21 -21.44
CA ALA A 262 14.79 7.42 -22.54
C ALA A 262 13.73 6.65 -23.35
N GLN A 263 12.48 6.61 -22.87
CA GLN A 263 11.42 5.81 -23.45
C GLN A 263 10.57 6.64 -24.41
N SER A 264 10.16 6.02 -25.53
CA SER A 264 9.23 6.61 -26.51
C SER A 264 8.14 5.61 -26.86
N ARG A 265 6.91 6.08 -26.97
CA ARG A 265 5.75 5.28 -27.40
C ARG A 265 4.90 6.06 -28.39
N THR A 266 4.34 5.35 -29.36
CA THR A 266 3.45 5.93 -30.37
C THR A 266 2.00 5.67 -30.00
N TYR A 267 1.19 6.72 -30.08
CA TYR A 267 -0.24 6.70 -29.78
C TYR A 267 -1.01 7.28 -30.95
N THR A 268 -2.25 6.83 -31.14
CA THR A 268 -3.18 7.52 -32.04
C THR A 268 -3.62 8.85 -31.42
N ALA A 269 -4.04 9.79 -32.27
CA ALA A 269 -4.64 11.03 -31.82
C ALA A 269 -5.78 10.79 -30.82
N THR A 270 -6.67 9.82 -31.12
CA THR A 270 -7.80 9.47 -30.25
C THR A 270 -7.37 8.95 -28.86
N GLN A 271 -6.28 8.18 -28.77
CA GLN A 271 -5.74 7.75 -27.48
C GLN A 271 -5.25 8.95 -26.67
N LEU A 272 -4.54 9.89 -27.29
CA LEU A 272 -4.06 11.08 -26.61
C LEU A 272 -5.17 12.07 -26.29
N GLU A 273 -6.20 12.19 -27.13
CA GLU A 273 -7.40 12.97 -26.85
C GLU A 273 -8.17 12.42 -25.65
N THR A 274 -8.24 11.10 -25.51
CA THR A 274 -8.82 10.43 -24.33
C THR A 274 -7.96 10.66 -23.09
N GLY A 275 -6.64 10.66 -23.28
CA GLY A 275 -5.61 10.81 -22.25
C GLY A 275 -4.94 9.48 -21.91
N ILE A 276 -3.62 9.52 -21.79
CA ILE A 276 -2.78 8.36 -21.43
C ILE A 276 -2.21 8.52 -20.03
N ASN A 277 -1.97 7.43 -19.30
CA ASN A 277 -1.33 7.50 -17.98
C ASN A 277 0.18 7.36 -18.14
N LEU A 278 0.90 8.48 -18.01
CA LEU A 278 2.35 8.52 -18.15
C LEU A 278 3.04 7.57 -17.17
N ALA A 279 2.60 7.50 -15.92
CA ALA A 279 3.22 6.67 -14.88
C ALA A 279 3.09 5.16 -15.18
N LYS A 280 1.98 4.77 -15.84
CA LYS A 280 1.71 3.39 -16.26
C LYS A 280 2.52 3.02 -17.50
N ASP A 281 2.53 3.91 -18.49
CA ASP A 281 3.08 3.60 -19.80
C ASP A 281 4.62 3.69 -19.81
N PHE A 282 5.21 4.52 -18.95
CA PHE A 282 6.67 4.75 -18.90
C PHE A 282 7.24 4.29 -17.56
N GLU A 283 7.58 3.00 -17.47
CA GLU A 283 8.10 2.40 -16.25
C GLU A 283 9.51 2.86 -15.86
N ASP A 284 10.32 3.28 -16.84
CA ASP A 284 11.67 3.81 -16.67
C ASP A 284 11.68 5.32 -16.98
N ASN A 285 10.79 6.03 -16.27
CA ASN A 285 10.62 7.46 -16.43
C ASN A 285 11.69 8.27 -15.66
N PRO A 286 11.90 9.56 -16.00
CA PRO A 286 12.87 10.44 -15.33
C PRO A 286 12.71 10.62 -13.82
N LEU A 287 11.58 10.21 -13.23
CA LEU A 287 11.32 10.35 -11.79
C LEU A 287 11.79 9.14 -10.99
N VAL A 288 12.17 8.04 -11.64
CA VAL A 288 12.69 6.82 -10.98
C VAL A 288 13.89 7.12 -10.07
N PRO A 289 14.92 7.90 -10.48
CA PRO A 289 16.03 8.23 -9.57
C PRO A 289 15.61 9.05 -8.35
N ALA A 290 14.61 9.92 -8.49
CA ALA A 290 14.07 10.70 -7.37
C ALA A 290 13.27 9.80 -6.41
N MET A 291 12.42 8.92 -6.95
CA MET A 291 11.67 7.93 -6.17
C MET A 291 12.60 6.98 -5.42
N LYS A 292 13.70 6.54 -6.04
CA LYS A 292 14.71 5.70 -5.40
C LYS A 292 15.30 6.34 -4.14
N LYS A 293 15.60 7.64 -4.17
CA LYS A 293 16.09 8.37 -2.97
C LYS A 293 15.06 8.39 -1.85
N VAL A 294 13.79 8.60 -2.19
CA VAL A 294 12.69 8.54 -1.20
C VAL A 294 12.58 7.14 -0.61
N TRP A 295 12.66 6.12 -1.47
CA TRP A 295 12.60 4.72 -1.08
C TRP A 295 13.72 4.33 -0.12
N GLU A 296 14.97 4.68 -0.45
CA GLU A 296 16.15 4.44 0.39
C GLU A 296 16.01 5.12 1.76
N ALA A 297 15.60 6.39 1.79
CA ALA A 297 15.38 7.10 3.05
C ALA A 297 14.26 6.47 3.91
N VAL A 298 13.18 5.98 3.28
CA VAL A 298 12.11 5.26 4.00
C VAL A 298 12.63 3.94 4.55
N ALA A 299 13.42 3.19 3.78
CA ALA A 299 14.01 1.92 4.21
C ALA A 299 14.95 2.10 5.41
N GLU A 300 15.90 3.04 5.33
CA GLU A 300 16.81 3.37 6.45
C GLU A 300 16.03 3.75 7.72
N LYS A 301 15.00 4.57 7.55
CA LYS A 301 14.12 4.97 8.66
C LYS A 301 13.39 3.76 9.25
N GLN A 302 12.82 2.88 8.43
CA GLN A 302 12.08 1.70 8.92
C GLN A 302 12.98 0.67 9.60
N GLU A 303 14.21 0.49 9.11
CA GLU A 303 15.24 -0.34 9.75
C GLU A 303 15.56 0.19 11.14
N TYR A 304 15.81 1.51 11.24
CA TYR A 304 16.03 2.15 12.53
C TYR A 304 14.82 2.02 13.46
N GLU A 305 13.59 2.27 12.99
CA GLU A 305 12.38 2.15 13.81
C GLU A 305 12.17 0.72 14.31
N THR A 306 12.49 -0.29 13.49
CA THR A 306 12.43 -1.70 13.90
C THR A 306 13.38 -1.96 15.05
N ARG A 307 14.64 -1.54 14.92
CA ARG A 307 15.66 -1.67 15.96
C ARG A 307 15.26 -0.90 17.21
N GLN A 308 14.79 0.33 17.05
CA GLN A 308 14.40 1.19 18.16
C GLN A 308 13.28 0.56 18.98
N ILE A 309 12.22 0.05 18.35
CA ILE A 309 11.11 -0.57 19.07
C ILE A 309 11.49 -1.94 19.62
N LYS A 310 12.20 -2.78 18.88
CA LYS A 310 12.44 -4.17 19.33
C LYS A 310 13.61 -4.30 20.31
N GLU A 311 14.60 -3.42 20.21
CA GLU A 311 15.85 -3.53 20.97
C GLU A 311 16.03 -2.35 21.93
N LEU A 312 15.95 -1.10 21.47
CA LEU A 312 16.33 0.05 22.29
C LEU A 312 15.29 0.35 23.38
N VAL A 313 14.03 0.57 22.99
CA VAL A 313 12.94 0.95 23.90
C VAL A 313 12.61 -0.16 24.90
N HIS A 314 12.72 -1.42 24.46
CA HIS A 314 12.42 -2.60 25.29
C HIS A 314 13.68 -3.26 25.88
N GLY A 315 14.86 -2.67 25.67
CA GLY A 315 16.16 -3.13 26.16
C GLY A 315 16.67 -2.37 27.39
N PRO A 316 17.95 -2.57 27.78
CA PRO A 316 18.58 -1.87 28.89
C PRO A 316 18.52 -0.34 28.77
N GLU A 317 18.68 0.18 27.56
CA GLU A 317 18.68 1.61 27.25
C GLU A 317 17.31 2.23 27.58
N GLY A 318 16.22 1.68 27.03
CA GLY A 318 14.87 2.17 27.32
C GLY A 318 14.42 1.95 28.77
N LYS A 319 15.04 1.01 29.49
CA LYS A 319 14.86 0.86 30.95
C LYS A 319 15.57 1.96 31.75
N ALA A 320 16.72 2.42 31.26
CA ALA A 320 17.50 3.48 31.90
C ALA A 320 16.91 4.86 31.61
N ASP A 321 16.56 5.13 30.35
CA ASP A 321 15.87 6.33 29.91
C ASP A 321 15.03 6.05 28.66
N ARG A 322 13.71 6.22 28.78
CA ARG A 322 12.74 5.95 27.72
C ARG A 322 12.45 7.18 26.84
N GLU A 323 13.03 8.33 27.20
CA GLU A 323 12.93 9.60 26.47
C GLU A 323 14.24 9.95 25.74
N ALA A 324 15.34 9.24 26.02
CA ALA A 324 16.62 9.34 25.30
C ALA A 324 16.53 8.77 23.87
#